data_AF-A0A811ASU0-F1
#
_entry.id   AF-A0A811ASU0-F1
#
_cell.length_a   1.000
_cell.length_b   1.000
_cell.length_c   1.000
_cell.angle_alpha   90.00
_cell.angle_beta   90.00
_cell.angle_gamma   90.00
#
_symmetry.space_group_name_H-M   'P 1'
#
loop_
_entity.id
_entity.type
_entity.pdbx_description
1 polymer ?
#
loop_
_entity_poly.entity_id
_entity_poly.type
_entity_poly.pdbx_seq_one_letter_code
_entity_poly.pdbx_strand_id
1 'polypeptide(L)'
;MTNRNFRQIINLLDLRWQRRVPVIHQTETAECGLACLAMICGHFGKNIDLIYLRRKFNLSARGATLAGINGIAEQLGMATRALSLELDELRVLKTPCILHWDFSHFVVLVSVKRNRYVLHDPAGA
;
A
#
# COMPACT_ATOMS: atom_id res chain seq x y z
N MET A 1 37.24 -20.70 -6.85
CA MET A 1 36.60 -19.88 -5.80
C MET A 1 35.67 -18.85 -6.44
N THR A 2 34.52 -19.25 -7.00
CA THR A 2 33.73 -18.30 -7.85
C THR A 2 32.22 -18.59 -7.93
N ASN A 3 31.60 -19.25 -6.94
CA ASN A 3 30.15 -19.52 -6.97
C ASN A 3 29.31 -18.84 -5.88
N ARG A 4 29.91 -18.15 -4.89
CA ARG A 4 29.16 -17.46 -3.83
C ARG A 4 28.67 -16.05 -4.19
N ASN A 5 29.41 -15.29 -5.01
CA ASN A 5 29.04 -13.91 -5.37
C ASN A 5 27.86 -13.83 -6.36
N PHE A 6 27.75 -14.78 -7.29
CA PHE A 6 26.73 -14.71 -8.34
C PHE A 6 25.31 -14.89 -7.79
N ARG A 7 25.12 -15.80 -6.83
CA ARG A 7 23.83 -15.96 -6.13
C ARG A 7 23.44 -14.75 -5.29
N GLN A 8 24.41 -14.00 -4.74
CA GLN A 8 24.13 -12.78 -3.98
C GLN A 8 23.61 -11.66 -4.89
N ILE A 9 24.20 -11.47 -6.06
CA ILE A 9 23.75 -10.48 -7.05
C ILE A 9 22.37 -10.84 -7.61
N ILE A 10 22.12 -12.13 -7.88
CA ILE A 10 20.79 -12.59 -8.31
C ILE A 10 19.74 -12.41 -7.21
N ASN A 11 20.10 -12.53 -5.93
CA ASN A 11 19.17 -12.24 -4.82
C ASN A 11 18.95 -10.73 -4.56
N LEU A 12 19.91 -9.87 -4.93
CA LEU A 12 19.76 -8.41 -4.94
C LEU A 12 18.81 -7.95 -6.06
N LEU A 13 18.75 -8.71 -7.16
CA LEU A 13 17.75 -8.56 -8.19
C LEU A 13 16.47 -9.27 -7.74
N ASP A 14 15.51 -8.52 -7.18
CA ASP A 14 14.20 -9.07 -6.82
C ASP A 14 13.40 -9.43 -8.09
N LEU A 15 13.72 -10.59 -8.68
CA LEU A 15 13.14 -11.19 -9.89
C LEU A 15 11.79 -11.86 -9.61
N ARG A 16 11.09 -11.47 -8.53
CA ARG A 16 9.74 -11.95 -8.25
C ARG A 16 8.79 -11.38 -9.29
N TRP A 17 8.50 -12.19 -10.30
CA TRP A 17 7.56 -11.90 -11.39
C TRP A 17 6.19 -11.40 -10.92
N GLN A 18 5.78 -11.74 -9.69
CA GLN A 18 4.69 -11.08 -8.99
C GLN A 18 5.16 -10.64 -7.60
N ARG A 19 5.34 -9.34 -7.42
CA ARG A 19 5.56 -8.78 -6.08
C ARG A 19 4.26 -8.90 -5.29
N ARG A 20 4.33 -9.58 -4.14
CA ARG A 20 3.18 -9.67 -3.23
C ARG A 20 3.00 -8.33 -2.54
N VAL A 21 1.76 -7.97 -2.25
CA VAL A 21 1.47 -6.85 -1.35
C VAL A 21 1.72 -7.37 0.07
N PRO A 22 2.65 -6.79 0.85
CA PRO A 22 2.80 -7.17 2.25
C PRO A 22 1.52 -6.78 3.02
N VAL A 23 1.24 -7.50 4.11
CA VAL A 23 0.19 -7.08 5.06
C VAL A 23 0.90 -6.29 6.16
N ILE A 24 0.48 -5.04 6.38
CA ILE A 24 0.99 -4.19 7.45
C ILE A 24 -0.20 -3.77 8.28
N HIS A 25 -0.18 -4.14 9.55
CA HIS A 25 -1.21 -3.77 10.51
C HIS A 25 -0.92 -2.39 11.10
N GLN A 26 -1.97 -1.61 11.29
CA GLN A 26 -1.88 -0.34 11.99
C GLN A 26 -1.64 -0.57 13.48
N THR A 27 -0.86 0.30 14.13
CA THR A 27 -0.72 0.26 15.59
C THR A 27 -1.75 1.18 16.25
N GLU A 28 -2.09 2.28 15.58
CA GLU A 28 -3.08 3.26 16.03
C GLU A 28 -4.20 3.38 14.99
N THR A 29 -5.41 3.72 15.43
CA THR A 29 -6.60 3.81 14.56
C THR A 29 -6.47 4.86 13.46
N ALA A 30 -5.72 5.93 13.72
CA ALA A 30 -5.48 7.01 12.78
C ALA A 30 -4.57 6.62 11.59
N GLU A 31 -3.89 5.47 11.65
CA GLU A 31 -2.79 5.13 10.75
C GLU A 31 -3.17 4.26 9.55
N CYS A 32 -4.44 3.87 9.41
CA CYS A 32 -4.90 3.00 8.33
C CYS A 32 -4.37 3.44 6.95
N GLY A 33 -4.40 4.75 6.67
CA GLY A 33 -3.90 5.32 5.42
C GLY A 33 -2.37 5.22 5.25
N LEU A 34 -1.58 5.40 6.33
CA LEU A 34 -0.12 5.22 6.27
C LEU A 34 0.25 3.76 6.09
N ALA A 35 -0.45 2.84 6.76
CA ALA A 35 -0.27 1.41 6.58
C ALA A 35 -0.59 1.00 5.14
N CYS A 36 -1.67 1.53 4.55
CA CYS A 36 -1.99 1.35 3.12
C CYS A 36 -0.86 1.82 2.20
N LEU A 37 -0.31 3.02 2.44
CA LEU A 37 0.82 3.52 1.66
C LEU A 37 2.06 2.63 1.81
N ALA A 38 2.39 2.19 3.02
CA ALA A 38 3.49 1.28 3.26
C ALA A 38 3.32 -0.05 2.49
N MET A 39 2.10 -0.59 2.45
CA MET A 39 1.78 -1.81 1.69
C MET A 39 1.98 -1.62 0.18
N ILE A 40 1.48 -0.51 -0.37
CA ILE A 40 1.65 -0.17 -1.80
C ILE A 40 3.13 0.05 -2.13
N CYS A 41 3.86 0.80 -1.30
CA CYS A 41 5.30 1.01 -1.46
C CYS A 41 6.05 -0.33 -1.46
N GLY A 42 5.75 -1.22 -0.52
CA GLY A 42 6.36 -2.55 -0.44
C GLY A 42 6.10 -3.39 -1.69
N HIS A 43 4.89 -3.33 -2.25
CA HIS A 43 4.56 -3.97 -3.52
C HIS A 43 5.44 -3.47 -4.68
N PHE A 44 5.74 -2.17 -4.73
CA PHE A 44 6.63 -1.58 -5.74
C PHE A 44 8.13 -1.70 -5.40
N GLY A 45 8.50 -2.43 -4.34
CA GLY A 45 9.88 -2.67 -3.92
C GLY A 45 10.49 -1.58 -3.04
N LYS A 46 9.68 -0.62 -2.57
CA LYS A 46 10.06 0.38 -1.56
C LYS A 46 9.59 -0.10 -0.19
N ASN A 47 10.44 -0.82 0.54
CA ASN A 47 10.12 -1.26 1.90
C ASN A 47 10.23 -0.06 2.86
N ILE A 48 9.08 0.48 3.25
CA ILE A 48 8.99 1.61 4.19
C ILE A 48 8.30 1.13 5.45
N ASP A 49 8.91 1.41 6.59
CA ASP A 49 8.36 1.09 7.90
C ASP A 49 7.29 2.12 8.32
N LEU A 50 6.25 1.66 9.01
CA LEU A 50 5.20 2.51 9.59
C LEU A 50 5.79 3.48 10.61
N ILE A 51 6.81 3.08 11.38
CA ILE A 51 7.50 3.95 12.34
C ILE A 51 8.17 5.13 11.62
N TYR A 52 8.79 4.87 10.47
CA TYR A 52 9.38 5.92 9.65
C TYR A 52 8.31 6.88 9.11
N LEU A 53 7.21 6.34 8.59
CA LEU A 53 6.11 7.16 8.08
C LEU A 53 5.50 8.03 9.19
N ARG A 54 5.27 7.48 10.38
CA ARG A 54 4.73 8.21 11.54
C ARG A 54 5.63 9.37 11.95
N ARG A 55 6.96 9.17 11.95
CA ARG A 55 7.93 10.23 12.29
C ARG A 55 8.02 11.32 11.22
N LYS A 56 7.87 10.93 9.95
CA LYS A 56 7.98 11.86 8.83
C LYS A 56 6.69 12.63 8.57
N PHE A 57 5.55 12.01 8.82
CA PHE A 57 4.23 12.53 8.52
C PHE A 57 3.40 12.52 9.80
N ASN A 58 3.19 13.70 10.38
CA ASN A 58 2.32 13.87 11.52
C ASN A 58 0.86 13.71 11.07
N LEU A 59 0.24 12.61 11.49
CA LEU A 59 -1.20 12.42 11.31
C LEU A 59 -1.97 13.20 12.36
N SER A 60 -3.18 13.62 11.98
CA SER A 60 -4.13 14.14 12.95
C SER A 60 -4.68 13.01 13.80
N ALA A 61 -5.14 13.32 15.02
CA ALA A 61 -5.87 12.36 15.85
C ALA A 61 -7.16 11.83 15.18
N ARG A 62 -7.67 12.52 14.15
CA ARG A 62 -8.82 12.11 13.34
C ARG A 62 -8.44 11.21 12.15
N GLY A 63 -7.17 10.84 12.01
CA GLY A 63 -6.66 10.07 10.88
C GLY A 63 -6.17 10.92 9.72
N ALA A 64 -6.01 10.27 8.57
CA ALA A 64 -5.55 10.87 7.32
C ALA A 64 -6.74 11.19 6.41
N THR A 65 -6.72 12.34 5.73
CA THR A 65 -7.67 12.63 4.65
C THR A 65 -7.16 12.07 3.33
N LEU A 66 -8.06 11.85 2.36
CA LEU A 66 -7.67 11.44 1.01
C LEU A 66 -6.64 12.39 0.37
N ALA A 67 -6.83 13.70 0.54
CA ALA A 67 -5.89 14.72 0.08
C ALA A 67 -4.53 14.63 0.80
N GLY A 68 -4.54 14.38 2.11
CA GLY A 68 -3.32 14.15 2.88
C GLY A 68 -2.56 12.91 2.41
N ILE A 69 -3.26 11.79 2.21
CA ILE A 69 -2.67 10.55 1.68
C ILE A 69 -2.08 10.78 0.28
N ASN A 70 -2.77 11.53 -0.58
CA ASN A 70 -2.27 11.88 -1.91
C ASN A 70 -0.94 12.66 -1.82
N GLY A 71 -0.88 13.70 -0.98
CA GLY A 71 0.35 14.48 -0.78
C GLY A 71 1.50 13.66 -0.18
N ILE A 72 1.20 12.74 0.74
CA ILE A 72 2.21 11.82 1.29
C ILE A 72 2.73 10.87 0.20
N ALA A 73 1.84 10.30 -0.62
CA ALA A 73 2.22 9.41 -1.71
C ALA A 73 3.15 10.10 -2.73
N GLU A 74 2.85 11.35 -3.10
CA GLU A 74 3.70 12.18 -3.97
C GLU A 74 5.09 12.38 -3.35
N GLN A 75 5.18 12.68 -2.05
CA GLN A 75 6.45 12.81 -1.33
C GLN A 75 7.23 11.48 -1.22
N LEU A 76 6.55 10.34 -1.34
CA LEU A 76 7.17 9.01 -1.45
C LEU A 76 7.56 8.66 -2.90
N GLY A 77 7.35 9.58 -3.83
CA GLY A 77 7.66 9.44 -5.26
C GLY A 77 6.69 8.51 -5.98
N MET A 78 5.42 8.53 -5.58
CA MET A 78 4.33 7.85 -6.28
C MET A 78 3.53 8.86 -7.10
N ALA A 79 3.07 8.45 -8.28
CA ALA A 79 2.05 9.19 -9.02
C ALA A 79 0.67 8.62 -8.67
N THR A 80 -0.22 9.46 -8.18
CA THR A 80 -1.55 9.07 -7.69
C THR A 80 -2.65 9.75 -8.49
N ARG A 81 -3.82 9.10 -8.54
CA ARG A 81 -5.04 9.64 -9.15
C ARG A 81 -6.23 9.26 -8.28
N ALA A 82 -6.84 10.25 -7.65
CA ALA A 82 -8.09 10.06 -6.91
C ALA A 82 -9.26 9.91 -7.88
N LEU A 83 -10.13 8.93 -7.63
CA LEU A 83 -11.31 8.62 -8.45
C LEU A 83 -12.47 8.29 -7.50
N SER A 84 -13.69 8.63 -7.91
CA SER A 84 -14.93 8.14 -7.31
C SER A 84 -15.58 7.20 -8.31
N LEU A 85 -15.90 5.99 -7.89
CA LEU A 85 -16.31 4.88 -8.75
C LEU A 85 -17.34 4.02 -8.02
N GLU A 86 -18.21 3.37 -8.77
CA GLU A 86 -19.13 2.36 -8.26
C GLU A 86 -18.44 0.98 -8.12
N LEU A 87 -19.06 0.06 -7.37
CA LEU A 87 -18.46 -1.26 -7.05
C LEU A 87 -18.19 -2.15 -8.28
N ASP A 88 -18.98 -2.01 -9.33
CA ASP A 88 -18.85 -2.73 -10.59
C ASP A 88 -17.65 -2.24 -11.41
N GLU A 89 -17.27 -0.97 -11.25
CA GLU A 89 -16.12 -0.34 -11.91
C GLU A 89 -14.78 -0.73 -11.26
N LEU A 90 -14.77 -1.28 -10.05
CA LEU A 90 -13.53 -1.74 -9.39
C LEU A 90 -12.74 -2.76 -10.21
N ARG A 91 -13.42 -3.50 -11.12
CA ARG A 91 -12.79 -4.50 -12.00
C ARG A 91 -11.86 -3.89 -13.04
N VAL A 92 -12.04 -2.62 -13.40
CA VAL A 92 -11.22 -1.95 -14.42
C VAL A 92 -10.03 -1.19 -13.82
N LEU A 93 -9.89 -1.19 -12.49
CA LEU A 93 -8.78 -0.53 -11.80
C LEU A 93 -7.48 -1.33 -11.88
N LYS A 94 -6.37 -0.59 -11.93
CA LYS A 94 -5.04 -1.17 -11.72
C LYS A 94 -4.88 -1.53 -10.25
N THR A 95 -4.54 -2.79 -9.98
CA THR A 95 -4.23 -3.29 -8.63
C THR A 95 -2.72 -3.43 -8.43
N PRO A 96 -2.20 -3.20 -7.21
CA PRO A 96 -2.95 -2.83 -6.02
C PRO A 96 -3.29 -1.34 -5.97
N CYS A 97 -4.42 -1.00 -5.35
CA CYS A 97 -4.84 0.39 -5.12
C CYS A 97 -5.43 0.58 -3.73
N ILE A 98 -5.48 1.84 -3.27
CA ILE A 98 -6.07 2.20 -1.98
C ILE A 98 -7.54 2.54 -2.21
N LEU A 99 -8.42 1.96 -1.39
CA LEU A 99 -9.84 2.29 -1.33
C LEU A 99 -10.11 3.09 -0.06
N HIS A 100 -10.97 4.08 -0.19
CA HIS A 100 -11.53 4.83 0.94
C HIS A 100 -12.94 4.31 1.19
N TRP A 101 -13.17 3.70 2.36
CA TRP A 101 -14.44 3.09 2.74
C TRP A 101 -15.13 3.96 3.78
N ASP A 102 -16.39 4.31 3.52
CA ASP A 102 -17.31 4.98 4.45
C ASP A 102 -16.74 6.26 5.05
N PHE A 103 -15.91 6.95 4.26
CA PHE A 103 -15.21 8.18 4.62
C PHE A 103 -14.40 8.14 5.92
N SER A 104 -14.10 6.95 6.43
CA SER A 104 -13.51 6.76 7.76
C SER A 104 -12.38 5.73 7.78
N HIS A 105 -12.29 4.86 6.77
CA HIS A 105 -11.30 3.79 6.75
C HIS A 105 -10.61 3.65 5.40
N PHE A 106 -9.34 3.24 5.42
CA PHE A 106 -8.55 2.96 4.23
C PHE A 106 -8.15 1.50 4.19
N VAL A 107 -8.35 0.87 3.04
CA VAL A 107 -7.96 -0.52 2.78
C VAL A 107 -7.23 -0.64 1.45
N VAL A 108 -6.44 -1.70 1.27
CA VAL A 108 -5.76 -1.97 -0.01
C VAL A 108 -6.50 -3.05 -0.78
N LEU A 109 -6.96 -2.71 -1.98
CA LEU A 109 -7.44 -3.69 -2.95
C LEU A 109 -6.24 -4.35 -3.64
N VAL A 110 -6.00 -5.62 -3.34
CA VAL A 110 -4.85 -6.38 -3.85
C VAL A 110 -5.15 -7.02 -5.19
N SER A 111 -6.34 -7.58 -5.37
CA SER A 111 -6.76 -8.16 -6.64
C SER A 111 -8.27 -8.29 -6.72
N VAL A 112 -8.81 -8.21 -7.94
CA VAL A 112 -10.21 -8.52 -8.25
C VAL A 112 -10.24 -9.80 -9.07
N LYS A 113 -10.99 -10.81 -8.63
CA LYS A 113 -11.10 -12.11 -9.30
C LYS A 113 -12.56 -12.51 -9.46
N ARG A 114 -13.08 -12.45 -10.69
CA ARG A 114 -14.48 -12.79 -11.03
C ARG A 114 -15.45 -12.10 -10.05
N ASN A 115 -15.94 -12.83 -9.04
CA ASN A 115 -16.89 -12.36 -8.05
C ASN A 115 -16.31 -12.22 -6.63
N ARG A 116 -14.99 -12.05 -6.52
CA ARG A 116 -14.28 -11.92 -5.24
C ARG A 116 -13.30 -10.76 -5.29
N TYR A 117 -13.25 -10.01 -4.19
CA TYR A 117 -12.32 -8.92 -3.96
C TYR A 117 -11.35 -9.35 -2.86
N VAL A 118 -10.04 -9.21 -3.11
CA VAL A 118 -9.02 -9.48 -2.10
C VAL A 118 -8.58 -8.15 -1.53
N LEU A 119 -8.92 -7.92 -0.26
CA LEU A 119 -8.58 -6.71 0.47
C LEU A 119 -7.54 -7.02 1.55
N HIS A 120 -6.60 -6.11 1.75
CA HIS A 120 -5.79 -6.06 2.95
C HIS A 120 -6.31 -4.92 3.82
N ASP A 121 -6.81 -5.27 5.01
CA ASP A 121 -7.28 -4.33 6.01
C ASP A 121 -6.17 -4.06 7.04
N PRO A 122 -5.70 -2.80 7.18
CA PRO A 122 -4.75 -2.42 8.23
C PRO A 122 -5.26 -2.66 9.65
N ALA A 123 -6.57 -2.54 9.90
CA ALA A 123 -7.18 -2.70 11.21
C ALA A 123 -7.24 -4.17 11.67
N GLY A 124 -6.97 -5.12 10.76
CA GLY A 124 -7.20 -6.54 11.00
C GLY A 124 -8.61 -6.96 10.62
N ALA A 125 -8.89 -8.26 10.76
CA ALA A 125 -10.20 -8.86 10.56
C ALA A 125 -10.87 -9.14 11.91
#